data_AF-A0A2V6PDQ3-F1
#
_entry.id   AF-A0A2V6PDQ3-F1
#
_cell.length_a   1.000
_cell.length_b   1.000
_cell.length_c   1.000
_cell.angle_alpha   90.00
_cell.angle_beta   90.00
_cell.angle_gamma   90.00
#
_symmetry.space_group_name_H-M   'P 1'
#
loop_
_entity.id
_entity.type
_entity.pdbx_description
1 polymer ?
#
loop_
_entity_poly.entity_id
_entity_poly.type
_entity_poly.pdbx_seq_one_letter_code
_entity_poly.pdbx_strand_id
1 'polypeptide(L)'
;MPALPTTRSGRPRGTSWRCSILSEEPDLDLIYTDEDKLDPNGRRVEPFFKPDWNPDLLLSMNYITHLSVFRRTLLDAIGGFRPGLDGSQDYDLLLRVSERTRRIAHIPKILYHWRKIPGSAAGSTAAKPFAYKAGRQAIEDALQRRGHDGQVKDVRPGTYTVRYRLTATPLISIIIPTRDRWALLQQCLRSIEEKTTYGPYEIIVRDNDSRE
;
A
#
# COMPACT_ATOMS: atom_id res chain seq x y z
N MET A 1 15.15 -9.71 36.26
CA MET A 1 13.89 -10.48 36.09
C MET A 1 13.09 -10.39 37.38
N PRO A 2 11.90 -9.77 37.33
CA PRO A 2 10.76 -10.35 38.02
C PRO A 2 9.51 -10.40 37.12
N ALA A 3 8.71 -11.44 37.32
CA ALA A 3 7.55 -11.81 36.54
C ALA A 3 6.37 -10.85 36.70
N LEU A 4 5.64 -10.60 35.61
CA LEU A 4 4.33 -9.93 35.63
C LEU A 4 3.23 -10.97 35.92
N PRO A 5 2.25 -10.68 36.79
CA PRO A 5 1.18 -11.62 37.12
C PRO A 5 0.07 -11.61 36.06
N THR A 6 -0.38 -12.81 35.72
CA THR A 6 -1.61 -13.10 34.98
C THR A 6 -2.81 -13.15 35.92
N THR A 7 -3.85 -12.35 35.66
CA THR A 7 -5.24 -12.72 36.00
C THR A 7 -6.24 -12.18 34.97
N ARG A 8 -7.13 -13.08 34.52
CA ARG A 8 -8.30 -12.84 33.67
C ARG A 8 -9.47 -12.33 34.53
N SER A 9 -10.34 -11.47 33.98
CA SER A 9 -11.79 -11.77 33.87
C SER A 9 -12.63 -10.67 33.18
N GLY A 10 -13.47 -11.12 32.24
CA GLY A 10 -14.85 -10.70 31.95
C GLY A 10 -15.28 -9.23 31.89
N ARG A 11 -15.43 -8.70 30.66
CA ARG A 11 -16.64 -8.01 30.14
C ARG A 11 -16.47 -7.66 28.65
N PRO A 12 -17.52 -7.70 27.81
CA PRO A 12 -17.40 -7.49 26.37
C PRO A 12 -17.09 -6.02 26.06
N ARG A 13 -15.84 -5.73 25.71
CA ARG A 13 -15.37 -4.39 25.30
C ARG A 13 -15.73 -4.15 23.84
N GLY A 14 -16.99 -3.78 23.59
CA GLY A 14 -17.45 -3.38 22.25
C GLY A 14 -17.11 -1.94 21.86
N THR A 15 -16.77 -1.07 22.83
CA THR A 15 -16.64 0.38 22.58
C THR A 15 -15.46 1.06 23.30
N SER A 16 -14.57 0.32 23.97
CA SER A 16 -13.44 0.90 24.73
C SER A 16 -12.09 0.89 24.00
N TRP A 17 -12.00 0.46 22.73
CA TRP A 17 -10.80 0.61 21.89
C TRP A 17 -10.64 2.06 21.39
N ARG A 18 -10.89 3.02 22.29
CA ARG A 18 -10.55 4.42 22.11
C ARG A 18 -9.05 4.46 21.80
N CYS A 19 -8.74 4.75 20.54
CA CYS A 19 -7.43 4.99 19.94
C CYS A 19 -6.27 5.14 20.95
N SER A 20 -5.81 4.04 21.54
CA SER A 20 -4.63 4.08 22.43
C SER A 20 -3.43 4.61 21.65
N ILE A 21 -3.36 4.25 20.37
CA ILE A 21 -2.35 4.76 19.44
C ILE A 21 -2.41 6.28 19.24
N LEU A 22 -3.57 6.94 19.28
CA LEU A 22 -3.62 8.41 19.21
C LEU A 22 -3.26 9.07 20.55
N SER A 23 -3.35 8.32 21.66
CA SER A 23 -2.88 8.80 22.96
C SER A 23 -1.37 8.60 23.14
N GLU A 24 -0.82 7.52 22.57
CA GLU A 24 0.59 7.17 22.59
C GLU A 24 1.39 7.91 21.50
N GLU A 25 0.79 8.09 20.32
CA GLU A 25 1.35 8.79 19.16
C GLU A 25 0.39 9.89 18.66
N PRO A 26 0.27 11.01 19.41
CA PRO A 26 -0.69 12.07 19.12
C PRO A 26 -0.40 12.82 17.82
N ASP A 27 0.77 12.60 17.20
CA ASP A 27 1.23 13.26 15.99
C ASP A 27 0.84 12.52 14.69
N LEU A 28 0.21 11.34 14.77
CA LEU A 28 -0.25 10.61 13.59
C LEU A 28 -1.28 11.41 12.79
N ASP A 29 -1.13 11.43 11.47
CA ASP A 29 -1.99 12.17 10.56
C ASP A 29 -3.01 11.28 9.85
N LEU A 30 -2.69 9.99 9.70
CA LEU A 30 -3.55 9.00 9.11
C LEU A 30 -3.37 7.67 9.86
N ILE A 31 -4.48 7.07 10.23
CA ILE A 31 -4.54 5.71 10.77
C ILE A 31 -5.51 4.90 9.91
N TYR A 32 -5.15 3.66 9.61
CA TYR A 32 -6.04 2.69 8.96
C TYR A 32 -5.97 1.33 9.64
N THR A 33 -6.96 0.47 9.38
CA THR A 33 -7.09 -0.84 10.01
C THR A 33 -7.31 -1.93 8.98
N ASP A 34 -7.04 -3.18 9.36
CA ASP A 34 -7.55 -4.33 8.62
C ASP A 34 -9.08 -4.30 8.55
N GLU A 35 -9.63 -5.04 7.59
CA GLU A 35 -11.06 -5.15 7.36
C GLU A 35 -11.45 -6.58 7.02
N ASP A 36 -12.76 -6.83 7.02
CA ASP A 36 -13.34 -8.11 6.60
C ASP A 36 -14.71 -7.83 6.00
N LYS A 37 -15.34 -8.84 5.39
CA LYS A 37 -16.69 -8.74 4.84
C LYS A 37 -17.68 -9.62 5.58
N LEU A 38 -18.92 -9.14 5.66
CA LEU A 38 -20.05 -9.93 6.15
C LEU A 38 -20.90 -10.39 4.98
N ASP A 39 -21.22 -11.68 4.95
CA ASP A 39 -22.24 -12.23 4.07
C ASP A 39 -23.65 -11.78 4.51
N PRO A 40 -24.70 -12.07 3.72
CA PRO A 40 -26.09 -11.74 4.09
C PRO A 40 -26.57 -12.38 5.40
N ASN A 41 -25.93 -13.45 5.87
CA ASN A 41 -26.24 -14.13 7.13
C ASN A 41 -25.44 -13.55 8.32
N GLY A 42 -24.65 -12.49 8.10
CA GLY A 42 -23.83 -11.88 9.13
C GLY A 42 -22.56 -12.67 9.47
N ARG A 43 -22.14 -13.61 8.61
CA ARG A 43 -20.90 -14.37 8.78
C ARG A 43 -19.73 -13.61 8.16
N ARG A 44 -18.60 -13.66 8.83
CA ARG A 44 -17.31 -13.16 8.36
C ARG A 44 -16.75 -14.08 7.27
N VAL A 45 -16.37 -13.54 6.12
CA VAL A 45 -16.08 -14.38 4.93
C VAL A 45 -14.83 -14.00 4.13
N GLU A 46 -14.32 -12.77 4.23
CA GLU A 46 -13.22 -12.30 3.37
C GLU A 46 -12.33 -11.29 4.13
N PRO A 47 -11.48 -11.77 5.06
CA PRO A 47 -10.57 -10.90 5.78
C PRO A 47 -9.51 -10.34 4.83
N PHE A 48 -9.24 -9.05 4.96
CA PHE A 48 -8.17 -8.35 4.24
C PHE A 48 -7.19 -7.76 5.24
N PHE A 49 -6.09 -8.48 5.44
CA PHE A 49 -4.96 -8.04 6.27
C PHE A 49 -4.04 -7.16 5.43
N LYS A 50 -4.00 -5.87 5.77
CA LYS A 50 -3.28 -4.84 5.02
C LYS A 50 -1.81 -4.84 5.48
N PRO A 51 -0.85 -4.52 4.59
CA PRO A 51 0.52 -4.26 5.02
C PRO A 51 0.59 -2.93 5.76
N ASP A 52 1.74 -2.67 6.39
CA ASP A 52 2.11 -1.34 6.83
C ASP A 52 2.25 -0.37 5.64
N TRP A 53 2.43 0.92 5.94
CA TRP A 53 2.44 1.98 4.95
C TRP A 53 3.39 1.69 3.78
N ASN A 54 2.82 1.61 2.56
CA ASN A 54 3.55 1.34 1.34
C ASN A 54 3.06 2.27 0.22
N PRO A 55 3.83 3.33 -0.12
CA PRO A 55 3.42 4.30 -1.14
C PRO A 55 3.35 3.70 -2.55
N ASP A 56 4.17 2.70 -2.86
CA ASP A 56 4.19 2.06 -4.19
C ASP A 56 2.99 1.11 -4.37
N LEU A 57 2.61 0.41 -3.30
CA LEU A 57 1.38 -0.36 -3.29
C LEU A 57 0.16 0.56 -3.41
N LEU A 58 0.19 1.74 -2.77
CA LEU A 58 -0.87 2.74 -2.94
C LEU A 58 -0.89 3.32 -4.36
N LEU A 59 0.19 3.29 -5.14
CA LEU A 59 0.14 3.62 -6.58
C LEU A 59 -0.36 2.44 -7.45
N SER A 60 -0.49 1.26 -6.86
CA SER A 60 -0.91 0.04 -7.56
C SER A 60 -2.34 -0.37 -7.23
N MET A 61 -2.85 -0.04 -6.04
CA MET A 61 -4.24 -0.24 -5.63
C MET A 61 -4.57 0.59 -4.39
N ASN A 62 -5.82 0.99 -4.23
CA ASN A 62 -6.30 1.52 -2.96
C ASN A 62 -6.41 0.37 -1.96
N TYR A 63 -5.34 0.08 -1.21
CA TYR A 63 -5.34 -0.98 -0.20
C TYR A 63 -5.74 -0.46 1.20
N ILE A 64 -5.70 0.85 1.43
CA ILE A 64 -6.03 1.46 2.72
C ILE A 64 -7.55 1.44 2.95
N THR A 65 -8.34 1.76 1.92
CA THR A 65 -9.80 1.59 1.87
C THR A 65 -10.53 1.96 3.18
N HIS A 66 -11.32 1.03 3.72
CA HIS A 66 -12.33 1.32 4.71
C HIS A 66 -11.74 1.44 6.11
N LEU A 67 -12.42 2.25 6.91
CA LEU A 67 -12.03 2.66 8.26
C LEU A 67 -10.62 3.26 8.31
N SER A 68 -10.55 4.50 7.83
CA SER A 68 -9.39 5.38 7.99
C SER A 68 -9.78 6.61 8.80
N VAL A 69 -8.86 7.07 9.66
CA VAL A 69 -9.00 8.28 10.46
C VAL A 69 -7.93 9.26 10.03
N PHE A 70 -8.33 10.50 9.75
CA PHE A 70 -7.46 11.54 9.24
C PHE A 70 -7.39 12.70 10.23
N ARG A 71 -6.21 13.32 10.37
CA ARG A 71 -6.08 14.58 11.08
C ARG A 71 -6.87 15.65 10.34
N ARG A 72 -7.78 16.31 11.05
CA ARG A 72 -8.64 17.35 10.50
C ARG A 72 -7.86 18.48 9.82
N THR A 73 -6.85 19.02 10.49
CA THR A 73 -6.05 20.13 9.94
C THR A 73 -5.36 19.76 8.63
N LEU A 74 -5.01 18.48 8.45
CA LEU A 74 -4.45 17.97 7.19
C LEU A 74 -5.52 17.94 6.09
N LEU A 75 -6.73 17.45 6.40
CA LEU A 75 -7.85 17.46 5.46
C LEU A 75 -8.22 18.87 5.00
N ASP A 76 -8.27 19.81 5.95
CA ASP A 76 -8.57 21.22 5.67
C ASP A 76 -7.49 21.82 4.73
N ALA A 77 -6.21 21.53 4.98
CA ALA A 77 -5.10 22.02 4.16
C ALA A 77 -5.10 21.48 2.72
N ILE A 78 -5.67 20.28 2.48
CA ILE A 78 -5.76 19.69 1.14
C ILE A 78 -7.14 19.86 0.49
N GLY A 79 -8.08 20.53 1.16
CA GLY A 79 -9.43 20.81 0.66
C GLY A 79 -10.41 19.63 0.69
N GLY A 80 -10.14 18.56 1.45
CA GLY A 80 -11.05 17.42 1.58
C GLY A 80 -11.32 16.67 0.27
N PHE A 81 -12.55 16.24 0.03
CA PHE A 81 -12.96 15.57 -1.22
C PHE A 81 -13.18 16.57 -2.35
N ARG A 82 -12.95 16.14 -3.59
CA ARG A 82 -13.19 16.93 -4.80
C ARG A 82 -14.08 16.18 -5.80
N PRO A 83 -14.84 16.89 -6.66
CA PRO A 83 -15.64 16.26 -7.71
C PRO A 83 -14.77 15.62 -8.81
N GLY A 84 -15.39 14.76 -9.63
CA GLY A 84 -14.78 14.17 -10.83
C GLY A 84 -14.17 12.80 -10.65
N LEU A 85 -14.14 12.28 -9.41
CA LEU A 85 -13.58 10.96 -9.08
C LEU A 85 -14.59 10.03 -8.42
N ASP A 86 -15.85 10.13 -8.85
CA ASP A 86 -16.94 9.37 -8.25
C ASP A 86 -16.70 7.86 -8.32
N GLY A 87 -16.81 7.20 -7.15
CA GLY A 87 -16.48 5.79 -6.97
C GLY A 87 -15.03 5.51 -6.58
N SER A 88 -14.15 6.52 -6.56
CA SER A 88 -12.77 6.42 -6.06
C SER A 88 -12.31 7.72 -5.38
N GLN A 89 -13.24 8.47 -4.78
CA GLN A 89 -12.94 9.73 -4.10
C GLN A 89 -12.01 9.53 -2.89
N ASP A 90 -12.14 8.38 -2.21
CA ASP A 90 -11.28 7.96 -1.12
C ASP A 90 -9.84 7.71 -1.58
N TYR A 91 -9.67 7.11 -2.76
CA TYR A 91 -8.34 6.83 -3.30
C TYR A 91 -7.57 8.12 -3.62
N ASP A 92 -8.22 9.09 -4.26
CA ASP A 92 -7.63 10.42 -4.47
C ASP A 92 -7.31 11.15 -3.18
N LEU A 93 -8.20 11.09 -2.20
CA LEU A 93 -7.96 11.68 -0.89
C LEU A 93 -6.71 11.08 -0.25
N LEU A 94 -6.60 9.75 -0.25
CA LEU A 94 -5.45 9.04 0.32
C LEU A 94 -4.14 9.40 -0.39
N LEU A 95 -4.14 9.49 -1.72
CA LEU A 95 -2.97 9.91 -2.49
C LEU A 95 -2.54 11.34 -2.11
N ARG A 96 -3.48 12.29 -2.03
CA ARG A 96 -3.19 13.68 -1.61
C ARG A 96 -2.76 13.80 -0.15
N VAL A 97 -3.34 13.02 0.74
CA VAL A 97 -2.91 12.94 2.15
C VAL A 97 -1.47 12.44 2.23
N SER A 98 -1.14 11.37 1.52
CA SER A 98 0.21 10.78 1.52
C SER A 98 1.29 11.69 0.95
N GLU A 99 0.93 12.67 0.12
CA GLU A 99 1.83 13.69 -0.42
C GLU A 99 2.23 14.73 0.64
N ARG A 100 1.49 14.82 1.75
CA ARG A 100 1.66 15.86 2.78
C ARG A 100 2.19 15.33 4.10
N THR A 101 2.23 14.01 4.30
CA THR A 101 2.68 13.42 5.56
C THR A 101 3.33 12.05 5.38
N ARG A 102 4.22 11.73 6.33
CA ARG A 102 4.79 10.39 6.55
C ARG A 102 4.29 9.76 7.86
N ARG A 103 3.47 10.48 8.64
CA ARG A 103 2.96 10.07 9.96
C ARG A 103 1.71 9.21 9.80
N ILE A 104 1.92 8.04 9.19
CA ILE A 104 0.86 7.11 8.79
C ILE A 104 1.06 5.80 9.55
N ALA A 105 0.03 5.33 10.25
CA ALA A 105 0.08 4.10 11.01
C ALA A 105 -1.00 3.10 10.60
N HIS A 106 -0.62 1.83 10.63
CA HIS A 106 -1.51 0.70 10.45
C HIS A 106 -1.83 0.06 11.81
N ILE A 107 -3.10 -0.20 12.07
CA ILE A 107 -3.53 -1.05 13.18
C ILE A 107 -3.86 -2.44 12.60
N PRO A 108 -3.05 -3.48 12.84
CA PRO A 108 -3.25 -4.83 12.31
C PRO A 108 -4.36 -5.57 13.09
N LYS A 109 -5.57 -5.02 13.05
CA LYS A 109 -6.79 -5.56 13.65
C LYS A 109 -7.97 -5.28 12.75
N ILE A 110 -8.82 -6.28 12.57
CA ILE A 110 -10.10 -6.11 11.87
C ILE A 110 -11.04 -5.31 12.77
N LEU A 111 -11.18 -4.01 12.48
CA LEU A 111 -12.08 -3.10 13.20
C LEU A 111 -13.29 -2.66 12.37
N TYR A 112 -13.34 -3.06 11.10
CA TYR A 112 -14.43 -2.78 10.18
C TYR A 112 -14.88 -4.02 9.41
N HIS A 113 -16.19 -4.09 9.17
CA HIS A 113 -16.83 -5.20 8.46
C HIS A 113 -17.74 -4.67 7.34
N TRP A 114 -17.38 -4.92 6.08
CA TRP A 114 -18.13 -4.46 4.91
C TRP A 114 -19.21 -5.47 4.50
N ARG A 115 -20.47 -5.06 4.47
CA ARG A 115 -21.60 -5.97 4.18
C ARG A 115 -21.74 -6.23 2.68
N LYS A 116 -21.74 -7.52 2.29
CA LYS A 116 -22.04 -8.02 0.95
C LYS A 116 -23.56 -8.11 0.75
N ILE A 117 -24.18 -6.98 0.47
CA ILE A 117 -25.59 -6.91 0.05
C ILE A 117 -25.71 -6.87 -1.49
N PRO A 118 -26.82 -7.33 -2.10
CA PRO A 118 -27.04 -7.21 -3.54
C PRO A 118 -26.85 -5.76 -4.03
N GLY A 119 -26.11 -5.58 -5.12
CA GLY A 119 -25.77 -4.25 -5.66
C GLY A 119 -24.63 -3.51 -4.94
N SER A 120 -24.11 -4.03 -3.84
CA SER A 120 -22.92 -3.47 -3.17
C SER A 120 -21.63 -3.81 -3.90
N ALA A 121 -20.70 -2.87 -3.92
CA ALA A 121 -19.33 -3.12 -4.38
C ALA A 121 -18.60 -4.18 -3.52
N ALA A 122 -19.09 -4.46 -2.31
CA ALA A 122 -18.60 -5.55 -1.46
C ALA A 122 -18.83 -6.94 -2.10
N GLY A 123 -19.96 -7.09 -2.79
CA GLY A 123 -20.45 -8.36 -3.35
C GLY A 123 -19.95 -8.64 -4.76
N SER A 124 -19.62 -7.61 -5.55
CA SER A 124 -19.11 -7.76 -6.91
C SER A 124 -18.25 -6.57 -7.33
N THR A 125 -17.02 -6.84 -7.73
CA THR A 125 -16.11 -5.87 -8.37
C THR A 125 -16.62 -5.44 -9.75
N ALA A 126 -17.50 -6.20 -10.40
CA ALA A 126 -18.04 -5.84 -11.71
C ALA A 126 -19.13 -4.75 -11.66
N ALA A 127 -19.58 -4.35 -10.47
CA ALA A 127 -20.73 -3.47 -10.31
C ALA A 127 -20.50 -2.02 -10.79
N LYS A 128 -19.24 -1.56 -10.89
CA LYS A 128 -18.94 -0.13 -11.18
C LYS A 128 -17.64 0.06 -12.01
N PRO A 129 -17.64 -0.22 -13.33
CA PRO A 129 -16.47 0.02 -14.18
C PRO A 129 -15.95 1.46 -14.16
N PHE A 130 -16.84 2.44 -13.90
CA PHE A 130 -16.47 3.85 -13.79
C PHE A 130 -15.55 4.13 -12.58
N ALA A 131 -15.69 3.39 -11.48
CA ALA A 131 -14.84 3.54 -10.31
C ALA A 131 -13.38 3.23 -10.67
N TYR A 132 -13.12 2.19 -11.46
CA TYR A 132 -11.75 1.86 -11.85
C TYR A 132 -11.11 2.92 -12.75
N LYS A 133 -11.91 3.55 -13.62
CA LYS A 133 -11.44 4.69 -14.42
C LYS A 133 -11.11 5.89 -13.52
N ALA A 134 -11.96 6.19 -12.54
CA ALA A 134 -11.70 7.23 -11.55
C ALA A 134 -10.45 6.92 -10.71
N GLY A 135 -10.25 5.68 -10.29
CA GLY A 135 -9.04 5.26 -9.57
C GLY A 135 -7.77 5.43 -10.41
N ARG A 136 -7.83 5.11 -11.71
CA ARG A 136 -6.71 5.37 -12.62
C ARG A 136 -6.41 6.86 -12.73
N GLN A 137 -7.45 7.68 -12.92
CA GLN A 137 -7.32 9.14 -12.98
C GLN A 137 -6.72 9.72 -11.68
N ALA A 138 -7.10 9.18 -10.52
CA ALA A 138 -6.54 9.60 -9.24
C ALA A 138 -5.01 9.39 -9.17
N ILE A 139 -4.52 8.27 -9.71
CA ILE A 139 -3.08 7.99 -9.81
C ILE A 139 -2.42 8.91 -10.83
N GLU A 140 -3.00 9.10 -12.01
CA GLU A 140 -2.50 10.02 -13.05
C GLU A 140 -2.35 11.45 -12.49
N ASP A 141 -3.36 11.94 -11.78
CA ASP A 141 -3.32 13.25 -11.12
C ASP A 141 -2.25 13.30 -10.03
N ALA A 142 -2.03 12.20 -9.29
CA ALA A 142 -0.97 12.11 -8.29
C ALA A 142 0.44 12.15 -8.92
N LEU A 143 0.65 11.45 -10.04
CA LEU A 143 1.90 11.54 -10.80
C LEU A 143 2.16 12.96 -11.27
N GLN A 144 1.14 13.64 -11.80
CA GLN A 144 1.24 15.04 -12.22
C GLN A 144 1.62 15.96 -11.06
N ARG A 145 0.94 15.86 -9.90
CA ARG A 145 1.27 16.67 -8.72
C ARG A 145 2.67 16.43 -8.19
N ARG A 146 3.18 15.20 -8.31
CA ARG A 146 4.53 14.80 -7.88
C ARG A 146 5.62 15.11 -8.93
N GLY A 147 5.24 15.58 -10.11
CA GLY A 147 6.18 15.86 -11.21
C GLY A 147 6.80 14.59 -11.80
N HIS A 148 6.12 13.44 -11.70
CA HIS A 148 6.58 12.19 -12.28
C HIS A 148 5.97 11.97 -13.67
N ASP A 149 6.83 11.73 -14.67
CA ASP A 149 6.39 11.31 -16.00
C ASP A 149 6.18 9.80 -16.02
N GLY A 150 4.94 9.37 -16.20
CA GLY A 150 4.60 7.95 -16.23
C GLY A 150 3.20 7.70 -16.78
N GLN A 151 3.03 6.53 -17.39
CA GLN A 151 1.74 6.05 -17.87
C GLN A 151 1.15 5.05 -16.87
N VAL A 152 -0.10 5.29 -16.45
CA VAL A 152 -0.84 4.35 -15.62
C VAL A 152 -1.58 3.36 -16.52
N LYS A 153 -1.45 2.06 -16.25
CA LYS A 153 -2.15 0.99 -16.97
C LYS A 153 -2.98 0.15 -16.01
N ASP A 154 -4.19 -0.17 -16.43
CA ASP A 154 -5.04 -1.15 -15.76
C ASP A 154 -4.43 -2.57 -15.91
N VAL A 155 -4.36 -3.32 -14.81
CA VAL A 155 -3.86 -4.72 -14.81
C VAL A 155 -5.01 -5.68 -14.55
N ARG A 156 -5.79 -5.41 -13.50
CA ARG A 156 -7.04 -6.11 -13.15
C ARG A 156 -8.02 -5.06 -12.59
N PRO A 157 -9.31 -5.37 -12.42
CA PRO A 157 -10.24 -4.46 -11.77
C PRO A 157 -9.71 -3.96 -10.41
N GLY A 158 -9.49 -2.65 -10.29
CA GLY A 158 -8.98 -2.01 -9.08
C GLY A 158 -7.47 -2.11 -8.86
N THR A 159 -6.71 -2.64 -9.83
CA THR A 159 -5.25 -2.71 -9.75
C THR A 159 -4.58 -2.12 -10.99
N TYR A 160 -3.47 -1.43 -10.76
CA TYR A 160 -2.80 -0.57 -11.72
C TYR A 160 -1.29 -0.81 -11.69
N THR A 161 -0.62 -0.43 -12.77
CA THR A 161 0.84 -0.34 -12.83
C THR A 161 1.24 1.00 -13.40
N VAL A 162 2.22 1.65 -12.79
CA VAL A 162 2.83 2.88 -13.31
C VAL A 162 4.07 2.50 -14.12
N ARG A 163 4.09 2.91 -15.38
CA ARG A 163 5.25 2.81 -16.27
C ARG A 163 5.89 4.18 -16.40
N TYR A 164 6.88 4.45 -15.56
CA TYR A 164 7.63 5.70 -15.60
C TYR A 164 8.40 5.84 -16.91
N ARG A 165 8.38 7.03 -17.49
CA ARG A 165 9.21 7.36 -18.64
C ARG A 165 10.61 7.70 -18.14
N LEU A 166 11.60 6.97 -18.64
CA LEU A 166 13.00 7.31 -18.42
C LEU A 166 13.39 8.39 -19.43
N THR A 167 13.77 9.58 -18.95
CA THR A 167 14.25 10.68 -19.78
C THR A 167 15.75 10.61 -20.06
N ALA A 168 16.45 9.74 -19.34
CA ALA A 168 17.88 9.46 -19.48
C ALA A 168 18.10 7.95 -19.53
N THR A 169 19.34 7.56 -19.80
CA THR A 169 19.81 6.18 -19.66
C THR A 169 20.55 6.07 -18.32
N PRO A 170 19.84 5.92 -17.17
CA PRO A 170 20.48 5.89 -15.87
C PRO A 170 21.42 4.69 -15.71
N LEU A 171 22.42 4.84 -14.85
CA LEU A 171 23.20 3.69 -14.39
C LEU A 171 22.28 2.72 -13.64
N ILE A 172 22.28 1.45 -14.02
CA ILE A 172 21.58 0.38 -13.32
C ILE A 172 22.55 -0.39 -12.42
N SER A 173 22.32 -0.37 -11.11
CA SER A 173 23.09 -1.17 -10.16
C SER A 173 22.47 -2.55 -9.99
N ILE A 174 23.21 -3.59 -10.36
CA ILE A 174 22.81 -4.99 -10.19
C ILE A 174 23.49 -5.51 -8.92
N ILE A 175 22.71 -5.73 -7.87
CA ILE A 175 23.21 -6.22 -6.58
C ILE A 175 23.08 -7.75 -6.54
N ILE A 176 24.19 -8.45 -6.41
CA ILE A 176 24.24 -9.92 -6.37
C ILE A 176 24.76 -10.37 -5.00
N PRO A 177 23.88 -10.80 -4.08
CA PRO A 177 24.31 -11.46 -2.86
C PRO A 177 24.80 -12.88 -3.16
N THR A 178 25.95 -13.25 -2.60
CA THR A 178 26.54 -14.60 -2.77
C THR A 178 27.16 -15.09 -1.47
N ARG A 179 27.27 -16.41 -1.32
CA ARG A 179 28.02 -17.08 -0.23
C ARG A 179 28.47 -18.44 -0.74
N ASP A 180 29.77 -18.74 -0.74
CA ASP A 180 30.35 -20.07 -1.06
C ASP A 180 29.90 -20.64 -2.42
N ARG A 181 29.65 -19.76 -3.41
CA ARG A 181 29.06 -20.15 -4.71
C ARG A 181 29.78 -19.51 -5.89
N TRP A 182 31.11 -19.58 -5.92
CA TRP A 182 31.92 -18.98 -6.98
C TRP A 182 31.50 -19.39 -8.39
N ALA A 183 31.30 -20.69 -8.64
CA ALA A 183 30.93 -21.17 -9.98
C ALA A 183 29.59 -20.59 -10.46
N LEU A 184 28.61 -20.45 -9.55
CA LEU A 184 27.31 -19.85 -9.86
C LEU A 184 27.43 -18.35 -10.08
N LEU A 185 28.23 -17.66 -9.25
CA LEU A 185 28.50 -16.24 -9.42
C LEU A 185 29.15 -15.98 -10.79
N GLN A 186 30.19 -16.72 -11.15
CA GLN A 186 30.84 -16.59 -12.46
C GLN A 186 29.84 -16.78 -13.62
N GLN A 187 29.00 -17.82 -13.55
CA GLN A 187 27.99 -18.05 -14.56
C GLN A 187 26.98 -16.89 -14.64
N CYS A 188 26.57 -16.35 -13.49
CA CYS A 188 25.65 -15.21 -13.42
C CYS A 188 26.28 -13.95 -14.03
N LEU A 189 27.50 -13.58 -13.61
CA LEU A 189 28.24 -12.43 -14.14
C LEU A 189 28.40 -12.51 -15.66
N ARG A 190 28.93 -13.64 -16.16
CA ARG A 190 29.10 -13.86 -17.60
C ARG A 190 27.78 -13.74 -18.35
N SER A 191 26.68 -14.27 -17.77
CA SER A 191 25.37 -14.16 -18.41
C SER A 191 24.85 -12.73 -18.51
N ILE A 192 25.16 -11.86 -17.55
CA ILE A 192 24.79 -10.45 -17.58
C ILE A 192 25.59 -9.75 -18.67
N GLU A 193 26.92 -9.94 -18.68
CA GLU A 193 27.82 -9.35 -19.67
C GLU A 193 27.49 -9.75 -21.11
N GLU A 194 27.19 -11.03 -21.35
CA GLU A 194 26.94 -11.55 -22.71
C GLU A 194 25.52 -11.30 -23.23
N LYS A 195 24.52 -11.16 -22.34
CA LYS A 195 23.10 -11.14 -22.75
C LYS A 195 22.39 -9.81 -22.55
N THR A 196 22.92 -8.92 -21.72
CA THR A 196 22.26 -7.62 -21.48
C THR A 196 22.36 -6.73 -22.72
N THR A 197 21.26 -6.06 -23.06
CA THR A 197 21.21 -5.05 -24.12
C THR A 197 21.27 -3.63 -23.56
N TYR A 198 21.31 -3.48 -22.24
CA TYR A 198 21.37 -2.19 -21.56
C TYR A 198 22.82 -1.77 -21.31
N GLY A 199 23.17 -0.54 -21.66
CA GLY A 199 24.56 -0.06 -21.64
C GLY A 199 25.09 0.26 -20.25
N PRO A 200 24.65 1.35 -19.59
CA PRO A 200 25.21 1.76 -18.31
C PRO A 200 24.65 0.91 -17.18
N TYR A 201 25.44 -0.07 -16.74
CA TYR A 201 25.18 -0.82 -15.52
C TYR A 201 26.47 -1.03 -14.72
N GLU A 202 26.30 -1.28 -13.43
CA GLU A 202 27.36 -1.75 -12.55
C GLU A 202 26.90 -3.04 -11.86
N ILE A 203 27.84 -3.89 -11.48
CA ILE A 203 27.54 -5.09 -10.72
C ILE A 203 28.21 -4.97 -9.35
N ILE A 204 27.40 -5.00 -8.30
CA ILE A 204 27.84 -4.94 -6.91
C ILE A 204 27.66 -6.35 -6.33
N VAL A 205 28.76 -7.08 -6.22
CA VAL A 205 28.77 -8.39 -5.55
C VAL A 205 28.86 -8.16 -4.04
N ARG A 206 27.86 -8.66 -3.32
CA ARG A 206 27.87 -8.64 -1.86
C ARG A 206 28.16 -10.04 -1.35
N ASP A 207 29.40 -10.23 -0.90
CA ASP A 207 29.77 -11.45 -0.19
C ASP A 207 29.05 -11.51 1.17
N ASN A 208 28.45 -12.66 1.45
CA ASN A 208 27.70 -12.92 2.67
C ASN A 208 28.41 -13.97 3.52
N ASP A 209 29.65 -13.66 3.92
CA ASP A 209 30.52 -14.48 4.78
C ASP A 209 30.90 -15.81 4.12
N SER A 210 31.46 -15.73 2.90
CA SER A 210 32.07 -16.91 2.27
C SER A 210 33.29 -17.39 3.07
N ARG A 211 33.48 -18.70 3.11
CA ARG A 211 34.50 -19.42 3.89
C ARG A 211 35.38 -20.32 3.04
N GLU A 212 35.09 -20.38 1.75
CA GLU A 212 35.79 -21.16 0.73
C GLU A 212 36.51 -20.25 -0.27
#